data_AF-A0A537CFT1-F1
#
_entry.id   AF-A0A537CFT1-F1
#
_cell.length_a   1.000
_cell.length_b   1.000
_cell.length_c   1.000
_cell.angle_alpha   90.00
_cell.angle_beta   90.00
_cell.angle_gamma   90.00
#
_symmetry.space_group_name_H-M   'P 1'
#
loop_
_entity.id
_entity.type
_entity.pdbx_description
1 polymer ?
#
loop_
_entity_poly.entity_id
_entity_poly.type
_entity_poly.pdbx_seq_one_letter_code
_entity_poly.pdbx_strand_id
1 'polypeptide(L)'
;MQIHRLDPAHTDSERARANFRLAVKIALGFVALIWFIQLLNWALDLGPEDFGVRPRQWAGLPGILFAPLVHGGFAHLIANSPPLLVLGTAM
;
A
#
# COMPACT_ATOMS: atom_id res chain seq x y z
N MET A 1 21.81 -22.31 -19.30
CA MET A 1 20.49 -21.93 -18.77
C MET A 1 19.86 -20.97 -19.76
N GLN A 2 18.90 -21.41 -20.58
CA GLN A 2 18.15 -20.50 -21.47
C GLN A 2 17.06 -19.84 -20.62
N ILE A 3 17.22 -18.55 -20.33
CA ILE A 3 16.16 -17.76 -19.70
C ILE A 3 15.05 -17.63 -20.75
N HIS A 4 13.88 -18.20 -20.47
CA HIS A 4 12.68 -17.97 -21.28
C HIS A 4 12.40 -16.47 -21.29
N ARG A 5 12.67 -15.81 -22.43
CA ARG A 5 12.30 -14.40 -22.62
C ARG A 5 10.79 -14.33 -22.73
N LEU A 6 10.18 -13.45 -21.95
CA LEU A 6 8.78 -13.07 -22.13
C LEU A 6 8.57 -12.64 -23.58
N ASP A 7 7.46 -13.07 -24.18
CA ASP A 7 7.12 -12.74 -25.55
C ASP A 7 7.08 -11.20 -25.73
N PRO A 8 7.97 -10.63 -26.57
CA PRO A 8 8.05 -9.18 -26.78
C PRO A 8 6.71 -8.58 -27.24
N ALA A 9 5.89 -9.35 -27.95
CA ALA A 9 4.57 -8.90 -28.41
C ALA A 9 3.64 -8.53 -27.23
N HIS A 10 3.85 -9.13 -26.05
CA HIS A 10 3.06 -8.88 -24.86
C HIS A 10 3.72 -7.84 -23.93
N THR A 11 5.04 -7.85 -23.79
CA THR A 11 5.77 -6.93 -22.88
C THR A 11 6.03 -5.54 -23.45
N ASP A 12 6.16 -5.40 -24.78
CA ASP A 12 6.46 -4.10 -25.40
C ASP A 12 5.22 -3.33 -25.88
N SER A 13 4.03 -3.92 -25.77
CA SER A 13 2.79 -3.27 -26.18
C SER A 13 2.56 -1.95 -25.45
N GLU A 14 2.02 -0.94 -26.15
CA GLU A 14 1.70 0.36 -25.54
C GLU A 14 0.74 0.21 -24.35
N ARG A 15 -0.19 -0.75 -24.44
CA ARG A 15 -1.13 -1.09 -23.36
C ARG A 15 -0.41 -1.61 -22.12
N ALA A 16 0.55 -2.53 -22.28
CA ALA A 16 1.33 -3.02 -21.15
C ALA A 16 2.12 -1.89 -20.47
N ARG A 17 2.77 -1.02 -21.24
CA ARG A 17 3.48 0.16 -20.71
C ARG A 17 2.55 1.14 -19.99
N ALA A 18 1.36 1.36 -20.53
CA ALA A 18 0.35 2.23 -19.92
C ALA A 18 -0.18 1.65 -18.60
N ASN A 19 -0.49 0.35 -18.56
CA ASN A 19 -0.96 -0.35 -17.38
C ASN A 19 0.10 -0.37 -16.28
N PHE A 20 1.36 -0.68 -16.62
CA PHE A 20 2.46 -0.63 -15.66
C PHE A 20 2.65 0.77 -15.07
N ARG A 21 2.62 1.81 -15.91
CA ARG A 21 2.69 3.21 -15.44
C ARG A 21 1.52 3.58 -14.54
N LEU A 22 0.32 3.07 -14.81
CA LEU A 22 -0.84 3.25 -13.95
C LEU A 22 -0.64 2.56 -12.61
N ALA A 23 -0.20 1.30 -12.61
CA ALA A 23 0.08 0.54 -11.40
C ALA A 23 1.12 1.24 -10.52
N VAL A 24 2.23 1.72 -11.11
CA VAL A 24 3.25 2.53 -10.41
C VAL A 24 2.64 3.78 -9.76
N LYS A 25 1.80 4.52 -10.50
CA LYS A 25 1.14 5.73 -9.95
C LYS A 25 0.21 5.39 -8.79
N ILE A 26 -0.58 4.30 -8.91
CA ILE A 26 -1.51 3.85 -7.87
C ILE A 26 -0.73 3.40 -6.63
N ALA A 27 0.30 2.57 -6.79
CA ALA A 27 1.11 2.06 -5.69
C ALA A 27 1.82 3.20 -4.95
N LEU A 28 2.48 4.11 -5.67
CA LEU A 28 3.10 5.29 -5.08
C LEU A 28 2.08 6.20 -4.38
N GLY A 29 0.93 6.43 -5.02
CA GLY A 29 -0.15 7.24 -4.44
C GLY A 29 -0.69 6.63 -3.14
N PHE A 30 -0.90 5.31 -3.11
CA PHE A 30 -1.36 4.61 -1.93
C PHE A 30 -0.33 4.65 -0.80
N VAL A 31 0.95 4.40 -1.09
CA VAL A 31 2.03 4.51 -0.10
C VAL A 31 2.15 5.94 0.43
N ALA A 32 2.06 6.95 -0.44
CA ALA A 32 2.06 8.35 -0.02
C ALA A 32 0.88 8.68 0.89
N LEU A 33 -0.32 8.14 0.60
CA LEU A 33 -1.51 8.33 1.42
C LEU A 33 -1.32 7.78 2.84
N ILE A 34 -0.84 6.55 3.00
CA ILE A 34 -0.64 5.94 4.34
C ILE A 34 0.48 6.64 5.13
N TRP A 35 1.50 7.17 4.44
CA TRP A 35 2.52 8.03 5.06
C TRP A 35 1.92 9.35 5.54
N PHE A 36 1.10 10.00 4.73
CA PHE A 36 0.41 11.22 5.10
C PHE A 36 -0.48 11.02 6.34
N ILE A 37 -1.25 9.94 6.38
CA ILE A 37 -2.09 9.58 7.55
C ILE A 37 -1.21 9.38 8.80
N GLN A 38 -0.11 8.63 8.69
CA GLN A 38 0.77 8.38 9.84
C GLN A 38 1.45 9.66 10.35
N LEU A 39 1.83 10.56 9.45
CA LEU A 39 2.41 11.86 9.81
C LEU A 39 1.38 12.75 10.50
N LEU A 40 0.14 12.77 10.04
CA LEU A 40 -0.95 13.48 10.71
C LEU A 40 -1.21 12.90 12.10
N ASN A 41 -1.28 11.58 12.24
CA ASN A 41 -1.47 10.94 13.54
C ASN A 41 -0.35 11.30 14.52
N TRP A 42 0.90 11.31 14.06
CA TRP A 42 2.05 11.70 14.88
C TRP A 42 2.04 13.21 15.22
N ALA A 43 1.73 14.08 14.25
CA ALA A 43 1.77 15.53 14.43
C ALA A 43 0.62 16.07 15.28
N LEU A 44 -0.54 15.39 15.26
CA LEU A 44 -1.76 15.79 15.97
C LEU A 44 -2.03 14.96 17.23
N ASP A 45 -1.12 14.04 17.58
CA ASP A 45 -1.26 13.10 18.70
C ASP A 45 -2.59 12.30 18.63
N LEU A 46 -2.98 11.92 17.41
CA LEU A 46 -4.18 11.10 17.16
C LEU A 46 -3.77 9.63 17.25
N GLY A 47 -4.18 8.97 18.34
CA GLY A 47 -3.93 7.56 18.55
C GLY A 47 -4.52 6.70 17.41
N PRO A 48 -3.75 5.77 16.81
CA PRO A 48 -4.25 4.91 15.72
C PRO A 48 -5.27 3.86 16.19
N GLU A 49 -5.42 3.68 17.51
CA GLU A 49 -6.31 2.68 18.13
C GLU A 49 -7.77 2.75 17.65
N ASP A 50 -8.31 3.94 17.37
CA ASP A 50 -9.72 4.08 17.01
C ASP A 50 -10.05 3.56 15.60
N PHE A 51 -9.04 3.50 14.73
CA PHE A 51 -9.16 2.95 13.38
C PHE A 51 -8.41 1.61 13.21
N GLY A 52 -7.86 1.09 14.31
CA GLY A 52 -7.27 -0.24 14.38
C GLY A 52 -8.32 -1.33 14.68
N VAL A 53 -7.97 -2.59 14.42
CA VAL A 53 -8.83 -3.72 14.77
C VAL A 53 -8.85 -3.90 16.29
N ARG A 54 -10.02 -3.74 16.91
CA ARG A 54 -10.25 -3.97 18.35
C ARG A 54 -11.20 -5.16 18.55
N PRO A 55 -10.68 -6.36 18.84
CA PRO A 55 -11.50 -7.55 18.97
C PRO A 55 -12.58 -7.40 20.05
N ARG A 56 -13.78 -7.94 19.77
CA ARG A 56 -14.91 -8.01 20.72
C ARG A 56 -15.46 -6.65 21.18
N GLN A 57 -15.18 -5.58 20.45
CA GLN A 57 -15.67 -4.23 20.73
C GLN A 57 -16.42 -3.68 19.53
N TRP A 58 -17.65 -3.20 19.72
CA TRP A 58 -18.44 -2.55 18.66
C TRP A 58 -17.73 -1.32 18.09
N ALA A 59 -17.04 -0.56 18.94
CA ALA A 59 -16.23 0.59 18.53
C ALA A 59 -15.07 0.20 17.59
N GLY A 60 -14.67 -1.08 17.54
CA GLY A 60 -13.62 -1.59 16.65
C GLY A 60 -14.09 -1.96 15.24
N LEU A 61 -15.40 -1.93 14.95
CA LEU A 61 -15.93 -2.29 13.64
C LEU A 61 -15.37 -1.42 12.49
N PRO A 62 -15.23 -0.08 12.63
CA PRO A 62 -14.59 0.73 11.60
C PRO A 62 -13.18 0.24 11.26
N GLY A 63 -12.44 -0.26 12.26
CA GLY A 63 -11.09 -0.78 12.08
C GLY A 63 -10.99 -1.97 11.12
N ILE A 64 -12.08 -2.69 10.83
CA ILE A 64 -12.08 -3.75 9.81
C ILE A 64 -11.80 -3.18 8.40
N LEU A 65 -12.33 -1.99 8.11
CA LEU A 65 -12.15 -1.33 6.82
C LEU A 65 -10.92 -0.43 6.79
N PHE A 66 -10.61 0.23 7.91
CA PHE A 66 -9.58 1.27 7.96
C PHE A 66 -8.21 0.78 8.44
N ALA A 67 -8.08 -0.41 9.01
CA ALA A 67 -6.79 -0.96 9.44
C ALA A 67 -5.70 -0.96 8.35
N PRO A 68 -5.98 -1.20 7.06
CA PRO A 68 -4.95 -1.10 6.01
C PRO A 68 -4.36 0.31 5.85
N LEU A 69 -5.05 1.36 6.33
CA LEU A 69 -4.62 2.75 6.21
C LEU A 69 -3.82 3.24 7.42
N VAL A 70 -4.03 2.64 8.60
CA VAL A 70 -3.39 3.05 9.86
C VAL A 70 -2.30 2.07 10.28
N HIS A 71 -1.25 2.59 10.92
CA HIS A 71 -0.09 1.80 11.30
C HIS A 71 0.24 2.02 12.78
N GLY A 72 0.70 0.96 13.45
CA GLY A 72 1.13 0.99 14.86
C GLY A 72 2.49 1.67 15.09
N GLY A 73 3.02 2.41 14.12
CA GLY A 73 4.30 3.11 14.23
C GLY A 73 5.11 3.14 12.92
N PHE A 74 6.09 4.04 12.86
CA PHE A 74 6.93 4.27 11.67
C PHE A 74 7.69 3.02 11.21
N ALA A 75 8.20 2.19 12.13
CA ALA A 75 8.91 0.97 11.77
C ALA A 75 7.99 -0.01 11.00
N HIS A 76 6.73 -0.13 11.42
CA HIS A 76 5.75 -0.98 10.73
C HIS A 76 5.40 -0.42 9.34
N LEU A 77 5.21 0.90 9.22
CA LEU A 77 4.96 1.56 7.93
C LEU A 77 6.13 1.43 6.95
N ILE A 78 7.37 1.61 7.43
CA ILE A 78 8.59 1.44 6.63
C ILE A 78 8.70 0.00 6.15
N ALA A 79 8.44 -0.99 7.01
CA ALA A 79 8.51 -2.39 6.64
C ALA A 79 7.48 -2.80 5.56
N ASN A 80 6.31 -2.17 5.53
CA ASN A 80 5.27 -2.45 4.53
C ASN A 80 5.45 -1.67 3.21
N SER A 81 6.20 -0.55 3.22
CA SER A 81 6.34 0.29 2.03
C SER A 81 6.98 -0.45 0.84
N PRO A 82 8.12 -1.17 0.98
CA PRO A 82 8.70 -1.94 -0.12
C PRO A 82 7.78 -3.03 -0.70
N PRO A 83 7.18 -3.95 0.08
CA PRO A 83 6.30 -4.97 -0.48
C PRO A 83 5.05 -4.37 -1.12
N LEU A 84 4.48 -3.27 -0.59
CA LEU A 84 3.36 -2.58 -1.23
C LEU A 84 3.73 -2.01 -2.61
N LEU A 85 4.92 -1.42 -2.74
CA LEU A 85 5.39 -0.91 -4.04
C LEU A 85 5.66 -2.03 -5.04
N VAL A 86 6.29 -3.13 -4.59
CA VAL A 86 6.59 -4.26 -5.48
C VAL A 86 5.31 -4.97 -5.90
N LEU A 87 4.47 -5.37 -4.95
CA LEU A 87 3.25 -6.12 -5.26
C LEU A 87 2.22 -5.27 -5.99
N GLY A 88 2.09 -3.99 -5.64
CA GLY A 88 1.16 -3.06 -6.31
C GLY A 88 1.57 -2.68 -7.75
N THR A 89 2.77 -3.07 -8.20
CA THR A 89 3.25 -2.79 -9.56
C THR A 89 3.55 -4.02 -10.39
N ALA A 90 3.90 -5.14 -9.75
CA ALA A 90 4.35 -6.36 -10.42
C ALA A 90 3.27 -7.46 -10.52
N MET A 91 2.15 -7.32 -9.81
CA MET A 91 1.01 -8.25 -9.88
C MET A 91 -0.16 -7.64 -10.65
#